data_AF-A0A7R8V404-F1
#
_entry.id   AF-A0A7R8V404-F1
#
_cell.length_a   1.000
_cell.length_b   1.000
_cell.length_c   1.000
_cell.angle_alpha   90.00
_cell.angle_beta   90.00
_cell.angle_gamma   90.00
#
_symmetry.space_group_name_H-M   'P 1'
#
loop_
_entity.id
_entity.type
_entity.pdbx_description
1 polymer ?
#
loop_
_entity_poly.entity_id
_entity_poly.type
_entity_poly.pdbx_seq_one_letter_code
_entity_poly.pdbx_strand_id
1 'polypeptide(L)'
;MPTEVSTVFPIKTVEELEKLNNGISEEDIPFHIATVKMKIKAGGLIKNFSKLISEDICLKYNYNGTHDKLPFCQYLKINGIFEGI
;
A
#
# COMPACT_ATOMS: atom_id res chain seq x y z
N MET A 1 5.45 15.39 12.04
CA MET A 1 6.20 15.82 10.83
C MET A 1 5.57 15.10 9.64
N PRO A 2 5.29 15.76 8.51
CA PRO A 2 4.74 15.08 7.35
C PRO A 2 5.86 14.26 6.71
N THR A 3 6.02 13.02 7.15
CA THR A 3 6.96 12.09 6.52
C THR A 3 6.55 11.93 5.07
N GLU A 4 7.50 12.07 4.15
CA GLU A 4 7.34 12.18 2.72
C GLU A 4 6.59 10.99 2.08
N VAL A 5 5.25 10.98 2.10
CA VAL A 5 4.45 9.87 1.49
C VAL A 5 4.68 9.77 -0.02
N SER A 6 5.24 10.80 -0.64
CA SER A 6 5.71 10.80 -2.04
C SER A 6 6.78 9.74 -2.32
N THR A 7 7.70 9.48 -1.39
CA THR A 7 8.86 8.59 -1.59
C THR A 7 8.58 7.13 -1.28
N VAL A 8 7.49 6.82 -0.57
CA VAL A 8 7.15 5.45 -0.15
C VAL A 8 6.59 4.58 -1.27
N PHE A 9 5.98 5.21 -2.29
CA PHE A 9 5.36 4.49 -3.40
C PHE A 9 6.19 4.58 -4.69
N PRO A 10 6.39 3.46 -5.42
CA PRO A 10 5.82 2.14 -5.15
C PRO A 10 6.56 1.40 -4.03
N ILE A 11 5.82 0.57 -3.27
CA ILE A 11 6.38 -0.35 -2.27
C ILE A 11 7.06 -1.51 -3.00
N LYS A 12 8.36 -1.64 -2.82
CA LYS A 12 9.23 -2.58 -3.54
C LYS A 12 9.62 -3.78 -2.70
N THR A 13 9.77 -3.61 -1.38
CA THR A 13 10.23 -4.70 -0.50
C THR A 13 9.28 -4.97 0.66
N VAL A 14 9.46 -6.14 1.28
CA VAL A 14 8.67 -6.54 2.46
C VAL A 14 8.97 -5.62 3.63
N GLU A 15 10.24 -5.22 3.78
CA GLU A 15 10.67 -4.29 4.83
C GLU A 15 10.01 -2.91 4.67
N GLU A 16 9.84 -2.42 3.44
CA GLU A 16 9.11 -1.18 3.18
C GLU A 16 7.62 -1.31 3.53
N LEU A 17 7.00 -2.46 3.21
CA LEU A 17 5.62 -2.76 3.54
C LEU A 17 5.38 -2.81 5.06
N GLU A 18 6.26 -3.50 5.79
CA GLU A 18 6.27 -3.57 7.25
C GLU A 18 6.49 -2.20 7.88
N LYS A 19 7.49 -1.46 7.42
CA LYS A 19 7.78 -0.10 7.93
C LYS A 19 6.61 0.83 7.73
N LEU A 20 5.96 0.78 6.58
CA LEU A 20 4.78 1.60 6.31
C LEU A 20 3.62 1.22 7.23
N ASN A 21 3.25 -0.05 7.30
CA ASN A 21 2.13 -0.50 8.13
C ASN A 21 2.35 -0.21 9.63
N ASN A 22 3.59 -0.36 10.11
CA ASN A 22 3.92 -0.08 11.50
C ASN A 22 4.05 1.42 11.78
N GLY A 23 4.50 2.20 10.79
CA GLY A 23 4.75 3.65 10.92
C GLY A 23 3.52 4.55 10.70
N ILE A 24 2.47 4.07 10.05
CA ILE A 24 1.20 4.81 9.91
C ILE A 24 0.50 4.87 11.27
N SER A 25 0.06 6.05 11.71
CA SER A 25 -0.94 6.16 12.77
C SER A 25 -2.35 6.18 12.17
N GLU A 26 -3.38 5.83 12.95
CA GLU A 26 -4.77 5.89 12.45
C GLU A 26 -5.18 7.30 11.99
N GLU A 27 -4.62 8.33 12.64
CA GLU A 27 -4.85 9.73 12.30
C GLU A 27 -4.25 10.12 10.93
N ASP A 28 -3.22 9.39 10.47
CA ASP A 28 -2.56 9.65 9.19
C ASP A 28 -3.28 8.98 8.00
N ILE A 29 -4.19 8.02 8.24
CA ILE A 29 -4.86 7.25 7.18
C ILE A 29 -5.52 8.14 6.11
N PRO A 30 -6.29 9.20 6.45
CA PRO A 30 -6.90 10.09 5.45
C PRO A 30 -5.87 10.78 4.55
N PHE A 31 -4.72 11.16 5.09
CA PHE A 31 -3.63 11.79 4.33
C PHE A 31 -3.00 10.80 3.34
N HIS A 32 -2.81 9.55 3.76
CA HIS A 32 -2.33 8.50 2.88
C HIS A 32 -3.33 8.15 1.78
N ILE A 33 -4.64 8.09 2.08
CA ILE A 33 -5.71 7.91 1.09
C ILE A 33 -5.62 9.01 0.02
N ALA A 34 -5.53 10.28 0.44
CA ALA A 34 -5.40 11.40 -0.48
C ALA A 34 -4.17 11.27 -1.38
N THR A 35 -3.03 10.86 -0.80
CA THR A 35 -1.79 10.65 -1.57
C THR A 35 -1.92 9.52 -2.59
N VAL A 36 -2.53 8.39 -2.20
CA VAL A 36 -2.77 7.29 -3.13
C VAL A 36 -3.72 7.73 -4.25
N LYS A 37 -4.81 8.44 -3.92
CA LYS A 37 -5.75 9.04 -4.89
C LYS A 37 -5.04 9.95 -5.90
N MET A 38 -4.07 10.75 -5.46
CA MET A 38 -3.27 11.57 -6.37
C MET A 38 -2.39 10.73 -7.32
N LYS A 39 -1.85 9.59 -6.87
CA LYS A 39 -0.99 8.73 -7.69
C LYS A 39 -1.76 7.89 -8.71
N ILE A 40 -2.97 7.43 -8.38
CA ILE A 40 -3.79 6.60 -9.29
C ILE A 40 -4.38 7.37 -10.49
N LYS A 41 -4.35 8.71 -10.51
CA LYS A 41 -4.73 9.58 -11.67
C LYS A 41 -6.04 9.14 -12.36
N ALA A 42 -6.32 9.69 -13.55
CA ALA A 42 -7.43 9.21 -14.39
C ALA A 42 -7.11 7.80 -14.92
N GLY A 43 -7.96 6.83 -14.59
CA GLY A 43 -7.78 5.42 -14.97
C GLY A 43 -7.98 4.41 -13.82
N GLY A 44 -8.06 4.89 -12.58
CA GLY A 44 -8.42 4.09 -11.41
C GLY A 44 -7.29 3.18 -10.90
N LEU A 45 -7.59 2.44 -9.83
CA LEU A 45 -6.61 1.63 -9.10
C LEU A 45 -5.97 0.55 -9.99
N ILE A 46 -6.75 -0.18 -10.79
CA ILE A 46 -6.26 -1.31 -11.61
C ILE A 46 -5.14 -0.88 -12.56
N LYS A 47 -5.32 0.24 -13.29
CA LYS A 47 -4.33 0.71 -14.28
C LYS A 47 -3.08 1.30 -13.64
N ASN A 48 -3.13 1.61 -12.34
CA ASN A 48 -2.08 2.34 -11.65
C ASN A 48 -1.54 1.58 -10.44
N PHE A 49 -1.95 0.33 -10.25
CA PHE A 49 -1.56 -0.47 -9.10
C PHE A 49 -0.04 -0.66 -9.00
N SER A 50 0.63 -0.81 -10.15
CA SER A 50 2.10 -0.88 -10.25
C SER A 50 2.83 0.39 -9.78
N LYS A 51 2.12 1.53 -9.66
CA LYS A 51 2.66 2.77 -9.09
C LYS A 51 2.59 2.79 -7.56
N LEU A 52 1.88 1.83 -6.96
CA LEU A 52 1.68 1.70 -5.52
C LEU A 52 2.40 0.48 -4.97
N ILE A 53 2.28 -0.67 -5.64
CA ILE A 53 2.90 -1.91 -5.21
C ILE A 53 3.65 -2.51 -6.39
N SER A 54 4.91 -2.86 -6.17
CA SER A 54 5.76 -3.52 -7.16
C SER A 54 5.26 -4.92 -7.51
N GLU A 55 5.66 -5.41 -8.68
CA GLU A 55 5.36 -6.77 -9.11
C GLU A 55 5.93 -7.83 -8.17
N ASP A 56 7.14 -7.63 -7.63
CA ASP A 56 7.77 -8.55 -6.68
C ASP A 56 6.93 -8.78 -5.43
N ILE A 57 6.28 -7.73 -4.92
CA ILE A 57 5.34 -7.84 -3.79
C ILE A 57 4.06 -8.57 -4.24
N CYS A 58 3.54 -8.29 -5.43
CA CYS A 58 2.36 -8.97 -5.97
C CYS A 58 2.58 -10.48 -6.20
N LEU A 59 3.81 -10.87 -6.52
CA LEU A 59 4.18 -12.27 -6.65
C LEU A 59 4.28 -12.96 -5.29
N LYS A 60 4.81 -12.26 -4.26
CA LYS A 60 4.99 -12.81 -2.91
C LYS A 60 3.70 -12.86 -2.08
N TYR A 61 2.75 -11.97 -2.32
CA TYR A 61 1.54 -11.82 -1.51
C TYR A 61 0.26 -12.10 -2.29
N ASN A 62 -0.75 -12.60 -1.59
CA ASN A 62 -2.14 -12.43 -1.97
C ASN A 62 -2.95 -12.08 -0.71
N TYR A 63 -4.22 -11.74 -0.86
CA TYR A 63 -5.01 -11.24 0.28
C TYR A 63 -5.03 -12.22 1.47
N ASN A 64 -5.27 -13.51 1.20
CA ASN A 64 -5.45 -14.54 2.25
C ASN A 64 -4.19 -15.32 2.61
N GLY A 65 -3.08 -15.17 1.90
CA GLY A 65 -1.86 -15.95 2.09
C GLY A 65 -1.99 -17.42 1.66
N THR A 66 -2.60 -17.67 0.51
CA THR A 66 -2.77 -19.04 -0.03
C THR A 66 -1.80 -19.35 -1.17
N HIS A 67 -1.60 -20.63 -1.48
CA HIS A 67 -0.73 -21.09 -2.58
C HIS A 67 0.71 -20.57 -2.46
N ASP A 68 1.34 -20.83 -1.30
CA ASP A 68 2.73 -20.44 -1.00
C ASP A 68 3.00 -18.93 -1.03
N LYS A 69 1.93 -18.11 -0.92
CA LYS A 69 2.01 -16.65 -0.78
C LYS A 69 1.76 -16.21 0.65
N LEU A 70 2.30 -15.05 1.00
CA LEU A 70 2.10 -14.42 2.29
C LEU A 70 0.76 -13.65 2.36
N PRO A 71 0.09 -13.60 3.52
CA PRO A 71 -1.19 -12.92 3.66
C PRO A 71 -1.01 -11.41 3.70
N PHE A 72 -1.66 -10.70 2.78
CA PHE A 72 -1.69 -9.24 2.78
C PHE A 72 -2.72 -8.67 3.78
N CYS A 73 -3.73 -9.47 4.16
CA CYS A 73 -4.75 -9.06 5.13
C CYS A 73 -4.19 -8.67 6.51
N GLN A 74 -2.97 -9.11 6.84
CA GLN A 74 -2.27 -8.73 8.08
C GLN A 74 -1.88 -7.25 8.15
N TYR A 75 -1.76 -6.57 7.01
CA TYR A 75 -1.40 -5.15 6.94
C TYR A 75 -2.61 -4.23 7.11
N LEU A 76 -3.25 -4.29 8.28
CA LEU A 76 -4.52 -3.63 8.57
C LEU A 76 -4.53 -2.13 8.23
N LYS A 77 -3.46 -1.39 8.53
CA LYS A 77 -3.42 0.07 8.28
C LYS A 77 -3.29 0.38 6.79
N ILE A 78 -2.50 -0.42 6.07
CA ILE A 78 -2.39 -0.32 4.62
C ILE A 78 -3.71 -0.70 3.96
N ASN A 79 -4.38 -1.75 4.43
CA ASN A 79 -5.71 -2.15 3.96
C ASN A 79 -6.72 -1.02 4.15
N GLY A 80 -6.73 -0.34 5.30
CA GLY A 80 -7.58 0.82 5.54
C GLY A 80 -7.35 1.98 4.56
N ILE A 81 -6.12 2.16 4.06
CA ILE A 81 -5.84 3.12 2.98
C ILE A 81 -6.52 2.69 1.68
N PHE A 82 -6.42 1.42 1.31
CA PHE A 82 -7.00 0.91 0.06
C PHE A 82 -8.53 0.82 0.08
N GLU A 83 -9.14 0.55 1.24
CA GLU A 83 -10.59 0.55 1.44
C GLU A 83 -11.21 1.95 1.28
N GLY A 84 -10.43 3.02 1.52
CA GLY A 84 -10.88 4.40 1.38
C GLY A 84 -10.76 4.98 -0.04
N ILE A 85 -10.31 4.19 -1.02
CA ILE A 85 -10.11 4.61 -2.42
C ILE A 85 -11.34 4.30 -3.26
#